data_AF-A0A4D7HCT9-F1
#
_entry.id   AF-A0A4D7HCT9-F1
#
_cell.length_a   1.000
_cell.length_b   1.000
_cell.length_c   1.000
_cell.angle_alpha   90.00
_cell.angle_beta   90.00
_cell.angle_gamma   90.00
#
_symmetry.space_group_name_H-M   'P 1'
#
loop_
_entity.id
_entity.type
_entity.pdbx_description
1 polymer ?
#
loop_
_entity_poly.entity_id
_entity_poly.type
_entity_poly.pdbx_seq_one_letter_code
_entity_poly.pdbx_strand_id
1 'polypeptide(L)'
;MSRNPPTLRELARTNAGIVALVLFFFLALYSILIAQQLFFVIWLAVAVLPLYLLYRFVLAFERIADAAQRFAAVRERESPSEERP
;
A
#
# COMPACT_ATOMS: atom_id res chain seq x y z
N MET A 1 43.37 -36.08 -9.02
CA MET A 1 42.75 -36.08 -7.68
C MET A 1 41.40 -35.35 -7.77
N SER A 2 40.28 -36.05 -7.99
CA SER A 2 38.95 -35.40 -7.98
C SER A 2 38.44 -35.35 -6.54
N ARG A 3 38.50 -34.18 -5.90
CA ARG A 3 37.90 -33.99 -4.58
C ARG A 3 36.42 -33.77 -4.77
N ASN A 4 35.60 -34.75 -4.37
CA ASN A 4 34.16 -34.56 -4.37
C ASN A 4 33.80 -33.45 -3.38
N PRO A 5 32.88 -32.52 -3.74
CA PRO A 5 32.46 -31.48 -2.84
C PRO A 5 31.78 -32.11 -1.62
N PRO A 6 32.10 -31.63 -0.40
CA PRO A 6 31.52 -32.17 0.82
C PRO A 6 30.00 -31.97 0.83
N THR A 7 29.29 -32.98 1.31
CA THR A 7 27.83 -32.94 1.41
C THR A 7 27.37 -32.03 2.55
N LEU A 8 26.13 -31.54 2.52
CA LEU A 8 25.58 -30.68 3.58
C LEU A 8 25.68 -31.31 4.98
N ARG A 9 25.50 -32.64 5.08
CA ARG A 9 25.64 -33.39 6.34
C ARG A 9 27.07 -33.43 6.85
N GLU A 10 28.05 -33.49 5.95
CA GLU A 10 29.47 -33.45 6.31
C GLU A 10 29.89 -32.04 6.72
N LEU A 11 29.38 -30.99 6.05
CA LEU A 11 29.57 -29.61 6.48
C LEU A 11 29.05 -29.39 7.90
N ALA A 12 27.82 -29.83 8.18
CA ALA A 12 27.19 -29.70 9.49
C ALA A 12 27.91 -30.49 10.61
N ARG A 13 28.78 -31.43 10.26
CA ARG A 13 29.60 -32.18 11.23
C ARG A 13 30.91 -31.47 11.57
N THR A 14 31.30 -30.45 10.79
CA THR A 14 32.51 -29.65 11.03
C THR A 14 32.15 -28.29 11.64
N ASN A 15 32.97 -27.81 12.57
CA ASN A 15 32.79 -26.47 13.16
C ASN A 15 32.77 -25.37 12.08
N ALA A 16 33.62 -25.48 11.06
CA ALA A 16 33.67 -24.53 9.95
C ALA A 16 32.38 -24.53 9.11
N GLY A 17 31.82 -25.70 8.82
CA GLY A 17 30.55 -25.80 8.08
C GLY A 17 29.35 -25.32 8.90
N ILE A 18 29.35 -25.53 10.22
CA ILE A 18 28.34 -24.95 11.12
C ILE A 18 28.41 -23.42 11.09
N VAL A 19 29.60 -22.83 11.24
CA VAL A 19 29.77 -21.37 11.19
C VAL A 19 29.29 -20.81 9.84
N ALA A 20 29.65 -21.45 8.73
CA ALA A 20 29.19 -21.04 7.41
C ALA A 20 27.67 -21.10 7.26
N LEU A 21 27.03 -22.17 7.77
CA LEU A 21 25.57 -22.31 7.75
C LEU A 21 24.88 -21.21 8.56
N VAL A 22 25.40 -20.92 9.75
CA VAL A 22 24.86 -19.87 10.62
C VAL A 22 24.98 -18.49 9.97
N LEU A 23 26.15 -18.18 9.38
CA LEU A 23 26.34 -16.92 8.67
C LEU A 23 25.41 -16.80 7.47
N PHE A 24 25.26 -17.86 6.68
CA PHE A 24 24.32 -17.89 5.56
C PHE A 24 22.88 -17.66 6.02
N PHE A 25 22.47 -18.31 7.12
CA PHE A 25 21.14 -18.13 7.69
C PHE A 25 20.90 -16.67 8.11
N PHE A 26 21.84 -16.05 8.83
CA PHE A 26 21.71 -14.65 9.23
C PHE A 26 21.72 -13.70 8.03
N LEU A 27 22.54 -13.97 7.02
CA LEU A 27 22.56 -13.20 5.78
C LEU A 27 21.21 -13.27 5.07
N ALA A 28 20.65 -14.48 4.92
CA ALA A 28 19.35 -14.68 4.32
C ALA A 28 18.24 -13.95 5.09
N LEU A 29 18.23 -14.07 6.42
CA LEU A 29 17.27 -13.38 7.28
C LEU A 29 17.38 -11.85 7.14
N TYR A 30 18.61 -11.34 7.10
CA TYR A 30 18.88 -9.91 6.91
C TYR A 30 18.43 -9.43 5.52
N SER A 31 18.68 -10.21 4.47
CA SER A 31 18.18 -9.90 3.12
C SER A 31 16.65 -9.85 3.06
N ILE A 32 15.96 -10.78 3.74
CA ILE A 32 14.49 -10.77 3.83
C ILE A 32 14.00 -9.50 4.54
N LEU A 33 14.63 -9.12 5.65
CA LEU A 33 14.28 -7.89 6.36
C LEU A 33 14.43 -6.64 5.48
N ILE A 34 15.52 -6.55 4.70
CA ILE A 34 15.72 -5.45 3.76
C ILE A 34 14.63 -5.45 2.68
N ALA A 35 14.33 -6.61 2.10
CA ALA A 35 13.29 -6.73 1.09
C ALA A 35 11.93 -6.27 1.65
N GLN A 36 11.59 -6.67 2.87
CA GLN A 36 10.36 -6.26 3.55
C GLN A 36 10.28 -4.75 3.76
N GLN A 37 11.39 -4.09 4.11
CA GLN A 37 11.41 -2.62 4.27
C GLN A 37 11.08 -1.91 2.95
N LEU A 38 11.65 -2.38 1.82
CA LEU A 38 11.31 -1.86 0.50
C LEU A 38 9.82 -2.09 0.16
N PHE A 39 9.32 -3.30 0.39
CA PHE A 39 7.91 -3.61 0.19
C PHE A 39 7.00 -2.74 1.06
N PHE A 40 7.39 -2.44 2.29
CA PHE A 40 6.63 -1.57 3.18
C PHE A 40 6.50 -0.15 2.65
N VAL A 41 7.59 0.43 2.14
CA VAL A 41 7.56 1.77 1.52
C VAL A 41 6.64 1.79 0.30
N ILE A 42 6.75 0.78 -0.57
CA ILE A 42 5.89 0.66 -1.76
C ILE A 42 4.43 0.49 -1.33
N TRP A 43 4.17 -0.39 -0.37
CA TRP A 43 2.84 -0.64 0.15
C TRP A 43 2.22 0.63 0.74
N LEU A 44 2.98 1.41 1.51
CA LEU A 44 2.52 2.68 2.06
C LEU A 44 2.18 3.69 0.96
N ALA A 45 3.04 3.82 -0.07
CA ALA A 45 2.78 4.69 -1.21
C ALA A 45 1.49 4.28 -1.96
N VAL A 46 1.28 2.97 -2.17
CA VAL A 46 0.07 2.42 -2.80
C VAL A 46 -1.15 2.63 -1.92
N ALA A 47 -1.03 2.51 -0.59
CA ALA A 47 -2.14 2.69 0.35
C ALA A 47 -2.67 4.13 0.42
N VAL A 48 -1.84 5.13 0.09
CA VAL A 48 -2.28 6.54 -0.01
C VAL A 48 -3.22 6.76 -1.20
N LEU A 49 -3.05 5.99 -2.28
CA LEU A 49 -3.86 6.15 -3.49
C LEU A 49 -5.37 5.95 -3.26
N PRO A 50 -5.87 4.86 -2.66
CA PRO A 50 -7.30 4.71 -2.41
C PRO A 50 -7.84 5.78 -1.45
N LEU A 51 -7.04 6.24 -0.49
CA LEU A 51 -7.45 7.33 0.41
C LEU A 51 -7.64 8.64 -0.36
N TYR A 52 -6.72 8.95 -1.29
CA TYR A 52 -6.83 10.10 -2.18
C TYR A 52 -8.03 9.98 -3.12
N LEU A 53 -8.26 8.79 -3.68
CA LEU A 53 -9.42 8.53 -4.54
C LEU A 53 -10.73 8.66 -3.78
N LEU A 54 -10.80 8.19 -2.52
CA LEU A 54 -11.96 8.35 -1.67
C LEU A 54 -12.23 9.83 -1.35
N TYR A 55 -11.18 10.59 -1.01
CA TYR A 55 -11.28 12.04 -0.82
C TYR A 55 -11.83 12.74 -2.08
N ARG A 56 -11.26 12.42 -3.25
CA ARG A 56 -11.72 12.93 -4.56
C ARG A 56 -13.16 12.57 -4.85
N PHE A 57 -13.56 11.36 -4.50
CA PHE A 57 -14.92 10.86 -4.68
C PHE A 57 -15.91 11.66 -3.83
N VAL A 58 -15.66 11.82 -2.54
CA VAL A 58 -16.50 12.62 -1.64
C VAL A 58 -16.62 14.06 -2.14
N LEU A 59 -15.50 14.69 -2.51
CA LEU A 59 -15.50 16.05 -3.04
C LEU A 59 -16.31 16.18 -4.34
N ALA A 60 -16.32 15.15 -5.19
CA ALA A 60 -17.15 15.14 -6.39
C ALA A 60 -18.64 15.09 -6.04
N PHE A 61 -19.03 14.32 -5.02
CA PHE A 61 -20.41 14.28 -4.52
C PHE A 61 -20.87 15.61 -3.96
N GLU A 62 -20.03 16.28 -3.15
CA GLU A 62 -20.33 17.61 -2.62
C GLU A 62 -20.62 18.61 -3.74
N ARG A 63 -19.79 18.61 -4.79
CA ARG A 63 -20.01 19.49 -5.95
C ARG A 63 -21.31 19.20 -6.70
N ILE A 64 -21.73 17.94 -6.75
CA ILE A 64 -23.02 17.56 -7.36
C ILE A 64 -24.17 18.08 -6.50
N ALA A 65 -24.08 17.95 -5.18
CA ALA A 65 -25.07 18.47 -4.25
C ALA A 65 -25.19 20.00 -4.35
N ASP A 66 -24.07 20.71 -4.39
CA ASP A 66 -24.03 22.17 -4.55
C ASP A 66 -24.67 22.62 -5.86
N ALA A 67 -24.44 21.88 -6.96
CA ALA A 67 -25.07 22.15 -8.23
C ALA A 67 -26.60 21.93 -8.15
N ALA A 68 -27.04 20.83 -7.55
CA ALA A 68 -28.46 20.53 -7.37
C ALA A 68 -29.17 21.60 -6.52
N GLN A 69 -28.54 22.06 -5.44
CA GLN A 69 -29.05 23.13 -4.60
C GLN A 69 -29.15 24.47 -5.36
N ARG A 70 -28.18 24.77 -6.22
CA ARG A 70 -28.21 25.97 -7.07
C ARG A 70 -29.38 25.94 -8.06
N PHE A 71 -29.64 24.79 -8.69
CA PHE A 71 -30.80 24.64 -9.57
C PHE A 71 -32.11 24.84 -8.83
N ALA A 72 -32.24 24.28 -7.62
CA ALA A 72 -33.42 24.48 -6.78
C ALA A 72 -33.61 25.96 -6.39
N ALA A 73 -32.54 26.66 -6.02
CA ALA A 73 -32.60 28.07 -5.64
C ALA A 73 -32.96 29.00 -6.82
N VAL A 74 -32.52 28.69 -8.04
CA VAL A 74 -32.96 29.42 -9.25
C VAL A 74 -34.46 29.18 -9.49
N ARG A 75 -34.91 27.93 -9.38
CA ARG A 75 -36.32 27.56 -9.56
C ARG A 75 -37.27 28.28 -8.59
N GLU A 76 -36.87 28.42 -7.32
CA GLU A 76 -37.66 29.13 -6.30
C GLU A 76 -37.77 30.64 -6.55
N ARG A 77 -36.75 31.24 -7.19
CA ARG A 77 -36.80 32.66 -7.60
C ARG A 77 -37.68 32.89 -8.83
N GLU A 78 -37.83 31.88 -9.68
CA GLU A 78 -38.67 31.92 -10.88
C GLU A 78 -40.14 31.61 -10.60
N SER A 79 -40.46 30.92 -9.48
CA SER A 79 -41.86 30.82 -9.05
C SER A 79 -42.37 32.21 -8.68
N PRO A 80 -43.41 32.74 -9.36
CA PRO A 80 -44.05 33.97 -8.97
C PRO A 80 -44.47 33.82 -7.52
N SER A 81 -44.11 34.80 -6.67
CA SER A 81 -44.60 34.89 -5.30
C SER A 81 -46.10 34.67 -5.34
N GLU A 82 -46.54 33.51 -4.88
CA GLU A 82 -47.94 33.12 -4.87
C GLU A 82 -48.68 34.22 -4.13
N GLU A 83 -49.40 35.03 -4.91
CA GLU A 83 -50.22 36.14 -4.47
C GLU A 83 -51.12 35.61 -3.37
N ARG A 84 -50.76 35.92 -2.12
CA ARG A 84 -51.70 35.79 -1.00
C ARG A 84 -52.76 36.87 -1.18
N PRO A 85 -54.05 36.50 -1.21
CA PRO A 85 -55.16 37.45 -1.32
C PRO A 85 -55.27 38.38 -0.11
#